data_AF-F6LZ76-F1
#
_entry.id   AF-F6LZ76-F1
#
_cell.length_a   1.000
_cell.length_b   1.000
_cell.length_c   1.000
_cell.angle_alpha   90.00
_cell.angle_beta   90.00
_cell.angle_gamma   90.00
#
_symmetry.space_group_name_H-M   'P 1'
#
loop_
_entity.id
_entity.type
_entity.pdbx_description
1 polymer ?
#
loop_
_entity_poly.entity_id
_entity_poly.type
_entity_poly.pdbx_seq_one_letter_code
_entity_poly.pdbx_strand_id
1 'polypeptide(L)'
;YIDWLFTTPLLLIKFPMLLRLGSKGKSLFRNLVLLDIGMIVTAFIAETSQVGSGSWWGFFIVACTFELGIVGLLYGSMSEAINRQPAPIASAIRLMRLFILVGWAIYP
;
A
#
# COMPACT_ATOMS: atom_id res chain seq x y z
N TYR A 1 -11.56 -7.29 7.93
CA TYR A 1 -11.38 -5.82 8.08
C TYR A 1 -10.77 -5.38 9.40
N ILE A 2 -11.30 -5.77 10.57
CA ILE A 2 -10.73 -5.29 11.86
C ILE A 2 -9.27 -5.70 12.04
N ASP A 3 -8.90 -6.95 11.72
CA ASP A 3 -7.50 -7.40 11.75
C ASP A 3 -6.62 -6.54 10.82
N TRP A 4 -7.10 -6.29 9.59
CA TRP A 4 -6.34 -5.53 8.58
C TRP A 4 -6.05 -4.11 9.03
N LEU A 5 -6.96 -3.45 9.76
CA LEU A 5 -6.72 -2.14 10.33
C LEU A 5 -5.45 -2.05 11.21
N PHE A 6 -4.96 -3.19 11.72
CA PHE A 6 -3.70 -3.28 12.45
C PHE A 6 -2.59 -3.93 11.63
N THR A 7 -2.86 -5.03 10.93
CA THR A 7 -1.83 -5.81 10.24
C THR A 7 -1.30 -5.11 8.98
N THR A 8 -2.14 -4.37 8.23
CA THR A 8 -1.69 -3.65 7.03
C THR A 8 -0.84 -2.41 7.33
N PRO A 9 -1.14 -1.55 8.32
CA PRO A 9 -0.22 -0.47 8.73
C PRO A 9 1.13 -1.01 9.24
N LEU A 10 1.11 -2.11 10.00
CA LEU A 10 2.31 -2.78 10.51
C LEU A 10 3.14 -3.44 9.40
N LEU A 11 2.51 -3.82 8.29
CA LEU A 11 3.24 -4.24 7.10
C LEU A 11 3.88 -3.03 6.41
N LEU A 12 3.14 -1.95 6.24
CA LEU A 12 3.57 -0.75 5.53
C LEU A 12 4.70 0.01 6.23
N ILE A 13 4.79 0.00 7.56
CA ILE A 13 5.89 0.63 8.31
C ILE A 13 7.26 0.04 7.98
N LYS A 14 7.32 -1.23 7.55
CA LYS A 14 8.58 -1.91 7.27
C LYS A 14 9.32 -1.27 6.11
N PHE A 15 8.63 -0.73 5.11
CA PHE A 15 9.25 -0.14 3.92
C PHE A 15 10.11 1.10 4.20
N PRO A 16 9.61 2.17 4.85
CA PRO A 16 10.46 3.33 5.16
C PRO A 16 11.66 2.97 6.05
N MET A 17 11.54 1.94 6.90
CA MET A 17 12.65 1.43 7.72
C MET A 17 13.68 0.67 6.87
N LEU A 18 13.23 -0.24 5.99
CA LEU A 18 14.09 -0.99 5.08
C LEU A 18 14.84 -0.08 4.11
N LEU A 19 14.17 0.96 3.62
CA LEU A 19 14.75 1.95 2.70
C LEU A 19 15.64 2.99 3.40
N ARG A 20 15.74 2.95 4.75
CA ARG A 20 16.56 3.86 5.56
C ARG A 20 16.34 5.35 5.24
N LEU A 21 15.09 5.76 5.01
CA LEU A 21 14.75 7.10 4.51
C LEU A 21 14.90 8.24 5.54
N GLY A 22 15.32 7.93 6.78
CA GLY A 22 15.47 8.93 7.84
C GLY A 22 14.18 9.71 8.08
N SER A 23 14.27 11.04 8.12
CA SER A 23 13.12 11.93 8.33
C SER A 23 12.04 11.83 7.25
N LYS A 24 12.42 11.57 5.99
CA LYS A 24 11.47 11.34 4.89
C LYS A 24 10.62 10.08 5.12
N GLY A 25 11.17 9.11 5.84
CA GLY A 25 10.46 7.88 6.20
C GLY A 25 9.22 8.13 7.06
N LYS A 26 9.23 9.15 7.93
CA LYS A 26 8.04 9.52 8.74
C LYS A 26 6.89 10.05 7.88
N SER A 27 7.21 10.90 6.89
CA SER A 27 6.21 11.43 5.97
C SER A 27 5.60 10.33 5.10
N LEU A 28 6.46 9.46 4.54
CA LEU A 28 6.01 8.29 3.78
C LEU A 28 5.11 7.39 4.62
N PHE A 29 5.54 7.03 5.83
CA PHE A 29 4.76 6.20 6.75
C PHE A 29 3.38 6.80 7.03
N ARG A 30 3.31 8.09 7.40
CA ARG A 30 2.04 8.77 7.67
C ARG A 30 1.11 8.71 6.46
N ASN A 31 1.62 8.97 5.25
CA ASN A 31 0.82 8.95 4.04
C ASN A 31 0.32 7.53 3.73
N LEU A 32 1.17 6.51 3.88
CA LEU A 32 0.79 5.11 3.70
C LEU A 32 -0.31 4.69 4.68
N VAL A 33 -0.20 5.06 5.96
CA VAL A 33 -1.22 4.74 6.98
C VAL A 33 -2.56 5.41 6.68
N LEU A 34 -2.55 6.68 6.25
CA LEU A 34 -3.78 7.38 5.92
C LEU A 34 -4.50 6.75 4.72
N LEU A 35 -3.75 6.39 3.67
CA LEU A 35 -4.31 5.68 2.52
C LEU A 35 -4.84 4.31 2.93
N ASP A 36 -4.10 3.58 3.77
CA ASP A 36 -4.47 2.24 4.23
C ASP A 36 -5.75 2.24 5.07
N ILE A 37 -5.87 3.16 6.03
CA ILE A 37 -7.12 3.32 6.80
C ILE A 37 -8.29 3.65 5.86
N GLY A 38 -8.09 4.55 4.89
CA GLY A 38 -9.11 4.89 3.90
C GLY A 38 -9.53 3.69 3.06
N MET A 39 -8.57 2.91 2.59
CA MET A 39 -8.79 1.67 1.83
C MET A 39 -9.63 0.67 2.65
N ILE A 40 -9.22 0.36 3.88
CA ILE A 40 -9.89 -0.63 4.74
C ILE A 40 -11.31 -0.20 5.10
N VAL A 41 -11.52 1.08 5.43
CA VAL A 41 -12.86 1.60 5.77
C VAL A 41 -13.78 1.56 4.56
N THR A 42 -13.32 2.00 3.40
CA THR A 42 -14.15 2.02 2.19
C THR A 42 -14.44 0.63 1.65
N ALA A 43 -13.46 -0.29 1.68
CA ALA A 43 -13.66 -1.68 1.34
C ALA A 43 -14.69 -2.36 2.26
N PHE A 44 -14.65 -2.08 3.58
CA PHE A 44 -15.65 -2.60 4.51
C PHE A 44 -17.07 -2.09 4.21
N ILE A 45 -17.22 -0.81 3.85
CA ILE A 45 -18.52 -0.25 3.43
C ILE A 45 -19.01 -0.93 2.14
N ALA A 46 -18.11 -1.16 1.18
CA ALA A 46 -18.45 -1.89 -0.04
C ALA A 46 -18.93 -3.32 0.28
N GLU A 47 -18.16 -4.09 1.06
CA GLU A 47 -18.49 -5.48 1.40
C GLU A 47 -19.83 -5.62 2.13
N THR A 48 -20.16 -4.68 3.02
CA THR A 48 -21.42 -4.69 3.76
C THR A 48 -22.61 -4.10 3.00
N SER A 49 -22.37 -3.51 1.82
CA SER A 49 -23.42 -3.02 0.93
C SER A 49 -24.08 -4.15 0.15
N GLN A 50 -25.31 -3.90 -0.33
CA GLN A 50 -25.98 -4.83 -1.23
C GLN A 50 -25.13 -5.05 -2.49
N VAL A 51 -24.78 -6.31 -2.77
CA VAL A 51 -23.96 -6.70 -3.92
C VAL A 51 -24.56 -6.15 -5.22
N GLY A 52 -23.73 -5.50 -6.02
CA GLY A 52 -24.12 -4.89 -7.31
C GLY A 52 -24.82 -3.52 -7.18
N SER A 53 -25.07 -3.02 -5.98
CA SER A 53 -25.60 -1.66 -5.78
C SER A 53 -24.57 -0.58 -6.15
N GLY A 54 -25.06 0.65 -6.33
CA GLY A 54 -24.20 1.82 -6.54
C GLY A 54 -23.23 2.06 -5.38
N SER A 55 -23.66 1.82 -4.14
CA SER A 55 -22.78 1.90 -2.96
C SER A 55 -21.69 0.83 -3.01
N TRP A 56 -22.03 -0.41 -3.38
CA TRP A 56 -21.06 -1.50 -3.53
C TRP A 56 -19.96 -1.13 -4.54
N TRP A 57 -20.34 -0.78 -5.77
CA TRP A 57 -19.38 -0.38 -6.80
C TRP A 57 -18.62 0.90 -6.48
N GLY A 58 -19.31 1.91 -5.94
CA GLY A 58 -18.71 3.20 -5.61
C GLY A 58 -17.62 3.07 -4.56
N PHE A 59 -17.91 2.41 -3.44
CA PHE A 59 -16.91 2.22 -2.38
C PHE A 59 -15.82 1.22 -2.76
N PHE A 60 -16.12 0.20 -3.57
CA PHE A 60 -15.12 -0.71 -4.13
C PHE A 60 -14.08 0.03 -4.99
N ILE A 61 -14.53 0.91 -5.90
CA ILE A 61 -13.63 1.71 -6.74
C ILE A 61 -12.78 2.67 -5.89
N VAL A 62 -13.37 3.27 -4.86
CA VAL A 62 -12.64 4.14 -3.94
C VAL A 62 -11.57 3.37 -3.17
N ALA A 63 -11.88 2.16 -2.69
CA ALA A 63 -10.91 1.29 -2.02
C ALA A 63 -9.74 0.93 -2.95
N CYS A 64 -10.04 0.51 -4.20
CA CYS A 64 -9.02 0.24 -5.22
C CYS A 64 -8.14 1.47 -5.49
N THR A 65 -8.73 2.68 -5.48
CA THR A 65 -7.98 3.92 -5.70
C THR A 65 -6.99 4.19 -4.57
N PHE A 66 -7.38 3.94 -3.31
CA PHE A 66 -6.46 4.03 -2.17
C PHE A 66 -5.34 2.99 -2.27
N GLU A 67 -5.66 1.75 -2.63
CA GLU A 67 -4.67 0.68 -2.84
C GLU A 67 -3.64 1.07 -3.91
N LEU A 68 -4.09 1.55 -5.07
CA LEU A 68 -3.21 2.04 -6.13
C LEU A 68 -2.34 3.22 -5.66
N GLY A 69 -2.88 4.08 -4.79
CA GLY A 69 -2.11 5.14 -4.13
C GLY A 69 -0.97 4.60 -3.25
N ILE A 70 -1.24 3.56 -2.45
CA ILE A 70 -0.25 2.87 -1.61
C ILE A 70 0.85 2.27 -2.49
N VAL A 71 0.46 1.50 -3.50
CA VAL A 71 1.38 0.86 -4.46
C VAL A 71 2.23 1.92 -5.15
N GLY A 72 1.63 3.02 -5.62
CA GLY A 72 2.32 4.13 -6.27
C GLY A 72 3.38 4.80 -5.39
N LEU A 73 3.04 5.12 -4.13
CA LEU A 73 3.99 5.71 -3.17
C LEU A 73 5.16 4.79 -2.84
N LEU A 74 4.87 3.49 -2.65
CA LEU A 74 5.90 2.48 -2.41
C LEU A 74 6.80 2.33 -3.64
N TYR A 75 6.23 2.22 -4.84
CA TYR A 75 6.96 2.13 -6.09
C TYR A 75 7.87 3.33 -6.33
N GLY A 76 7.39 4.55 -6.07
CA GLY A 76 8.19 5.77 -6.18
C GLY A 76 9.38 5.74 -5.22
N SER A 77 9.12 5.48 -3.93
CA SER A 77 10.15 5.44 -2.89
C SER A 77 11.20 4.35 -3.14
N MET A 78 10.77 3.18 -3.61
CA MET A 78 11.66 2.08 -3.95
C MET A 78 12.46 2.35 -5.23
N SER A 79 11.88 3.05 -6.21
CA SER A 79 12.61 3.46 -7.43
C SER A 79 13.76 4.41 -7.11
N GLU A 80 13.55 5.38 -6.22
CA GLU A 80 14.63 6.23 -5.72
C GLU A 80 15.73 5.40 -5.02
N ALA A 81 15.34 4.42 -4.21
CA ALA A 81 16.29 3.57 -3.50
C ALA A 81 17.10 2.68 -4.46
N ILE A 82 16.46 2.09 -5.47
CA ILE A 82 17.12 1.28 -6.51
C ILE A 82 18.25 2.05 -7.19
N ASN A 83 18.03 3.34 -7.49
CA ASN A 83 19.02 4.18 -8.18
C ASN A 83 20.22 4.57 -7.31
N ARG A 84 20.14 4.38 -5.98
CA ARG A 84 21.18 4.76 -5.02
C ARG A 84 21.95 3.57 -4.43
N GLN A 85 21.53 2.33 -4.73
CA GLN A 85 22.04 1.13 -4.08
C GLN A 85 22.91 0.29 -5.03
N PRO A 86 23.90 -0.48 -4.53
CA PRO A 86 24.65 -1.45 -5.31
C PRO A 86 23.75 -2.49 -5.99
N ALA A 87 24.21 -3.05 -7.11
CA ALA A 87 23.42 -3.94 -7.96
C ALA A 87 22.72 -5.11 -7.21
N PRO A 88 23.34 -5.80 -6.25
CA PRO A 88 22.65 -6.87 -5.51
C PRO A 88 21.46 -6.37 -4.68
N ILE A 89 21.61 -5.23 -4.00
CA ILE A 89 20.54 -4.63 -3.18
C ILE A 89 19.44 -4.06 -4.08
N ALA A 90 19.82 -3.40 -5.17
CA ALA A 90 18.87 -2.88 -6.16
C ALA A 90 18.01 -4.01 -6.76
N SER A 91 18.59 -5.18 -7.04
CA SER A 91 17.86 -6.36 -7.52
C SER A 91 16.84 -6.85 -6.50
N ALA A 92 17.24 -6.97 -5.22
CA ALA A 92 16.32 -7.36 -4.15
C ALA A 92 15.14 -6.38 -4.00
N ILE A 93 15.38 -5.07 -4.11
CA ILE A 93 14.32 -4.06 -4.05
C ILE A 93 13.36 -4.17 -5.25
N ARG A 94 13.87 -4.49 -6.46
CA ARG A 94 13.00 -4.74 -7.64
C ARG A 94 12.11 -5.96 -7.44
N LEU A 95 12.64 -7.03 -6.85
CA LEU A 95 11.84 -8.22 -6.53
C LEU A 95 10.76 -7.90 -5.49
N MET A 96 11.12 -7.13 -4.45
CA MET A 96 10.16 -6.68 -3.44
C MET A 96 9.02 -5.83 -4.05
N ARG A 97 9.33 -4.93 -4.99
CA ARG A 97 8.30 -4.18 -5.74
C ARG A 97 7.33 -5.11 -6.44
N LEU A 98 7.85 -6.08 -7.19
CA LEU A 98 7.02 -7.04 -7.92
C LEU A 98 6.15 -7.86 -6.97
N PHE A 99 6.71 -8.30 -5.84
CA PHE A 99 5.97 -9.05 -4.83
C PHE A 99 4.80 -8.24 -4.26
N ILE A 100 4.96 -6.95 -4.01
CA ILE A 100 3.87 -6.09 -3.54
C ILE A 100 2.81 -5.94 -4.61
N LEU A 101 3.21 -5.61 -5.84
CA LEU A 101 2.26 -5.39 -6.93
C LEU A 101 1.41 -6.64 -7.21
N VAL A 102 2.06 -7.81 -7.34
CA VAL A 102 1.34 -9.05 -7.62
C VAL A 102 0.61 -9.57 -6.39
N GLY A 103 1.26 -9.51 -5.23
CA GLY A 103 0.71 -10.03 -3.98
C GLY A 103 -0.47 -9.24 -3.46
N TRP A 104 -0.57 -7.94 -3.76
CA TRP A 104 -1.71 -7.12 -3.33
C TRP A 104 -2.87 -7.18 -4.32
N ALA A 105 -2.62 -7.36 -5.62
CA ALA A 105 -3.65 -7.38 -6.67
C ALA A 105 -4.72 -8.48 -6.54
N ILE A 106 -4.59 -9.42 -5.60
CA ILE A 106 -5.57 -10.48 -5.33
C ILE A 106 -6.61 -10.10 -4.26
N TYR A 107 -6.42 -8.99 -3.55
CA TYR A 107 -7.28 -8.54 -2.45
C TYR A 107 -8.41 -7.56 -2.79
N PRO A 108 -8.42 -6.81 -3.91
CA PRO A 108 -9.53 -5.92 -4.24
C PRO A 108 -10.89 -6.60 -4.19
#